data_AF-A0A3D3GQG5-F1
#
_entry.id   AF-A0A3D3GQG5-F1
#
_cell.length_a   1.000
_cell.length_b   1.000
_cell.length_c   1.000
_cell.angle_alpha   90.00
_cell.angle_beta   90.00
_cell.angle_gamma   90.00
#
_symmetry.space_group_name_H-M   'P 1'
#
loop_
_entity.id
_entity.type
_entity.pdbx_description
1 polymer ?
#
loop_
_entity_poly.entity_id
_entity_poly.type
_entity_poly.pdbx_seq_one_letter_code
_entity_poly.pdbx_strand_id
1 'polypeptide(L)'
;MLKPVFLVFSIFLLLRGHNAPGGGFVGGLVAASAFVLQMIAFDSAEARRHLRFEPHAFLGLGLLCALSSGVWAFFQAKPFLTGLWIKVQVPVFGVLKLGTPALFDLGVYFVVLGGVMFIFLPLKDE
;
A
#
# COMPACT_ATOMS: atom_id res chain seq x y z
N MET A 1 -17.23 11.25 6.13
CA MET A 1 -17.84 10.42 5.06
C MET A 1 -16.91 10.14 3.86
N LEU A 2 -15.84 10.91 3.59
CA LEU A 2 -14.97 10.67 2.42
C LEU A 2 -13.95 9.53 2.56
N LYS A 3 -13.58 9.10 3.78
CA LYS A 3 -12.55 8.08 4.01
C LYS A 3 -12.75 6.78 3.19
N PRO A 4 -13.94 6.14 3.19
CA PRO A 4 -14.15 4.91 2.43
C PRO A 4 -13.92 5.11 0.92
N VAL A 5 -14.34 6.25 0.37
CA VAL A 5 -14.12 6.60 -1.04
C VAL A 5 -12.64 6.71 -1.34
N PHE A 6 -11.87 7.38 -0.47
CA PHE A 6 -10.42 7.54 -0.65
C PHE A 6 -9.70 6.20 -0.54
N LEU A 7 -10.10 5.33 0.40
CA LEU A 7 -9.50 4.00 0.54
C LEU A 7 -9.79 3.11 -0.68
N VAL A 8 -11.03 3.13 -1.19
CA VAL A 8 -11.36 2.40 -2.42
C VAL A 8 -10.57 2.95 -3.62
N PHE A 9 -10.48 4.27 -3.75
CA PHE A 9 -9.73 4.90 -4.83
C PHE A 9 -8.22 4.63 -4.73
N SER A 10 -7.69 4.62 -3.50
CA SER A 10 -6.31 4.26 -3.20
C SER A 10 -5.98 2.82 -3.62
N ILE A 11 -6.86 1.85 -3.31
CA ILE A 11 -6.71 0.46 -3.78
C ILE A 11 -6.81 0.38 -5.30
N PHE A 12 -7.72 1.15 -5.92
CA PHE A 12 -7.81 1.22 -7.37
C PHE A 12 -6.51 1.73 -8.01
N LEU A 13 -5.89 2.78 -7.46
CA LEU A 13 -4.61 3.29 -7.94
C LEU A 13 -3.48 2.27 -7.79
N LEU A 14 -3.43 1.55 -6.68
CA LEU A 14 -2.48 0.46 -6.46
C LEU A 14 -2.61 -0.61 -7.55
N LEU A 15 -3.83 -1.11 -7.81
CA LEU A 15 -4.08 -2.15 -8.81
C LEU A 15 -3.84 -1.68 -10.26
N ARG A 16 -4.05 -0.39 -10.53
CA ARG A 16 -3.90 0.20 -11.87
C ARG A 16 -2.45 0.45 -12.28
N GLY A 17 -1.53 0.52 -11.33
CA GLY A 17 -0.12 0.91 -11.55
C GLY A 17 0.63 0.10 -12.61
N HIS A 18 0.17 -1.12 -12.94
CA HIS A 18 0.79 -1.94 -13.98
C HIS A 18 0.47 -1.53 -15.42
N ASN A 19 -0.65 -0.85 -15.65
CA ASN A 19 -1.15 -0.60 -17.01
C ASN A 19 -1.34 0.88 -17.33
N ALA A 20 -1.40 1.73 -16.31
CA ALA A 20 -1.67 3.17 -16.43
C ALA A 20 -1.08 3.90 -15.20
N PRO A 21 -1.04 5.25 -15.22
CA PRO A 21 -0.57 6.02 -14.06
C PRO A 21 -1.28 5.62 -12.77
N GLY A 22 -0.49 5.32 -11.73
CA GLY A 22 -0.93 4.74 -10.47
C GLY A 22 0.24 4.11 -9.70
N GLY A 23 -0.03 3.11 -8.87
CA GLY A 23 0.97 2.32 -8.16
C GLY A 23 0.96 2.50 -6.64
N GLY A 24 1.89 1.80 -5.98
CA GLY A 24 1.97 1.72 -4.52
C GLY A 24 2.19 3.06 -3.83
N PHE A 25 3.03 3.93 -4.41
CA PHE A 25 3.36 5.22 -3.80
C PHE A 25 2.16 6.17 -3.72
N VAL A 26 1.53 6.46 -4.87
CA VAL A 26 0.36 7.36 -4.92
C VAL A 26 -0.84 6.72 -4.20
N GLY A 27 -1.03 5.40 -4.34
CA GLY A 27 -2.04 4.67 -3.57
C GLY A 27 -1.86 4.89 -2.07
N GLY A 28 -0.64 4.69 -1.55
CA GLY A 28 -0.30 4.89 -0.14
C GLY A 28 -0.55 6.32 0.33
N LEU A 29 -0.19 7.33 -0.48
CA LEU A 29 -0.47 8.74 -0.16
C LEU A 29 -1.95 9.07 -0.09
N VAL A 30 -2.76 8.53 -1.00
CA VAL A 30 -4.23 8.73 -0.98
C VAL A 30 -4.84 8.05 0.24
N ALA A 31 -4.37 6.85 0.60
CA ALA A 31 -4.80 6.18 1.83
C ALA A 31 -4.43 7.00 3.07
N ALA A 32 -3.18 7.46 3.16
CA ALA A 32 -2.72 8.28 4.27
C ALA A 32 -3.52 9.58 4.36
N SER A 33 -3.81 10.23 3.22
CA SER A 33 -4.66 11.43 3.16
C SER A 33 -6.06 11.17 3.71
N ALA A 34 -6.62 9.97 3.50
CA ALA A 34 -7.92 9.60 4.06
C ALA A 34 -7.91 9.60 5.60
N PHE A 35 -6.80 9.16 6.22
CA PHE A 35 -6.61 9.18 7.67
C PHE A 35 -6.24 10.57 8.18
N VAL A 36 -5.35 11.30 7.50
CA VAL A 36 -4.97 12.67 7.86
C VAL A 36 -6.19 13.60 7.82
N LEU A 37 -7.02 13.52 6.77
CA LEU A 37 -8.28 14.27 6.70
C LEU A 37 -9.25 13.88 7.82
N GLN A 38 -9.27 12.60 8.22
CA GLN A 38 -10.04 12.18 9.39
C GLN A 38 -9.51 12.83 10.68
N MET A 39 -8.19 12.90 10.86
CA MET A 39 -7.57 13.56 12.02
C MET A 39 -7.84 15.07 12.07
N ILE A 40 -7.89 15.73 10.91
CA ILE A 40 -8.19 17.16 10.82
C ILE A 40 -9.67 17.45 11.09
N ALA A 41 -10.56 16.61 10.55
CA ALA A 41 -12.00 16.81 10.68
C ALA A 41 -12.57 16.36 12.04
N PHE A 42 -11.88 15.44 12.71
CA PHE A 42 -12.27 14.86 13.99
C PHE A 42 -11.07 14.90 14.95
N ASP A 43 -10.78 13.78 15.62
CA ASP A 43 -9.71 13.67 16.60
C ASP A 43 -8.64 12.64 16.19
N SER A 44 -7.41 12.84 16.65
CA SER A 44 -6.28 11.94 16.38
C SER A 44 -6.48 10.56 17.00
N ALA A 45 -7.12 10.47 18.16
CA ALA A 45 -7.41 9.20 18.82
C ALA A 45 -8.34 8.32 17.98
N GLU A 46 -9.31 8.93 17.27
CA GLU A 46 -10.23 8.19 16.42
C GLU A 46 -9.55 7.68 15.14
N ALA A 47 -8.61 8.43 14.58
CA ALA A 47 -7.79 7.95 13.46
C ALA A 47 -6.89 6.79 13.88
N ARG A 48 -6.25 6.88 15.06
CA ARG A 48 -5.43 5.80 15.63
C ARG A 48 -6.24 4.52 15.86
N ARG A 49 -7.45 4.64 16.41
CA ARG A 49 -8.37 3.50 16.59
C ARG A 49 -8.77 2.85 15.26
N HIS A 50 -8.95 3.64 14.21
CA HIS A 50 -9.29 3.13 12.88
C HIS A 50 -8.12 2.53 12.10
N LEU A 51 -6.89 2.98 12.34
CA LEU A 51 -5.68 2.45 11.70
C LEU A 51 -5.39 1.00 12.16
N ARG A 52 -5.87 0.62 13.35
CA ARG A 52 -5.79 -0.72 14.01
C ARG A 52 -4.38 -1.21 14.35
N PHE A 53 -3.38 -0.85 13.56
CA PHE A 53 -1.97 -1.16 13.79
C PHE A 53 -1.17 0.11 13.98
N GLU A 54 -0.07 0.00 14.72
CA GLU A 54 0.87 1.11 14.88
C GLU A 54 1.58 1.43 13.55
N PRO A 55 1.87 2.71 13.25
CA PRO A 55 2.49 3.10 11.99
C PRO A 55 3.82 2.39 11.68
N HIS A 56 4.61 2.08 12.71
CA HIS A 56 5.85 1.31 12.57
C HIS A 56 5.62 -0.13 12.08
N ALA A 57 4.45 -0.72 12.38
CA ALA A 57 4.12 -2.07 11.92
C ALA A 57 3.89 -2.07 10.40
N PHE A 58 3.25 -1.03 9.86
CA PHE A 58 3.09 -0.85 8.42
C PHE A 58 4.45 -0.69 7.72
N LEU A 59 5.39 0.05 8.32
CA LEU A 59 6.75 0.18 7.79
C LEU A 59 7.45 -1.19 7.72
N GLY A 60 7.46 -1.94 8.82
CA GLY A 60 8.08 -3.26 8.88
C GLY A 60 7.45 -4.25 7.91
N LEU A 61 6.11 -4.33 7.88
CA LEU A 61 5.37 -5.20 6.97
C LEU A 61 5.59 -4.81 5.50
N GLY A 62 5.61 -3.52 5.21
CA GLY A 62 5.84 -3.01 3.86
C GLY A 62 7.23 -3.35 3.33
N LEU A 63 8.26 -3.16 4.16
CA LEU A 63 9.65 -3.53 3.82
C LEU A 63 9.80 -5.04 3.64
N LEU A 64 9.22 -5.86 4.54
CA LEU A 64 9.24 -7.31 4.41
C LEU A 64 8.52 -7.77 3.13
N CYS A 65 7.37 -7.17 2.82
CA CYS A 65 6.61 -7.45 1.61
C CYS A 65 7.44 -7.11 0.35
N ALA A 66 8.06 -5.93 0.31
CA ALA A 66 8.92 -5.52 -0.81
C ALA A 66 10.13 -6.44 -0.97
N LEU A 67 10.83 -6.81 0.11
CA LEU A 67 11.95 -7.75 0.06
C LEU A 67 11.51 -9.14 -0.43
N SER A 68 10.39 -9.66 0.11
CA SER A 68 9.87 -10.97 -0.27
C SER A 68 9.56 -11.05 -1.78
N SER A 69 9.16 -9.95 -2.41
CA SER A 69 8.89 -9.90 -3.85
C SER A 69 10.14 -10.20 -4.70
N GLY A 70 11.33 -9.78 -4.26
CA GLY A 70 12.58 -10.02 -4.95
C GLY A 70 13.18 -11.40 -4.68
N VAL A 71 12.89 -11.98 -3.52
CA VAL A 71 13.40 -13.31 -3.11
C VAL A 71 12.93 -14.42 -4.07
N TRP A 72 11.71 -14.32 -4.61
CA TRP A 72 11.18 -15.30 -5.56
C TRP A 72 12.00 -15.41 -6.86
N ALA A 73 12.63 -14.31 -7.30
CA ALA A 73 13.48 -14.31 -8.50
C ALA A 73 14.76 -15.12 -8.29
N PHE A 74 15.31 -15.10 -7.07
CA PHE A 74 16.53 -15.83 -6.71
C PHE A 74 16.36 -17.34 -6.88
N PHE A 75 15.20 -17.88 -6.47
CA PHE A 75 14.87 -19.30 -6.66
C PHE A 75 14.78 -19.74 -8.14
N GLN A 76 14.67 -18.80 -9.07
CA GLN A 76 14.67 -19.08 -10.52
C GLN A 76 16.03 -18.79 -11.18
N ALA A 77 17.10 -18.62 -10.38
CA ALA A 77 18.44 -18.22 -10.86
C ALA A 77 18.42 -16.92 -11.69
N LYS A 78 17.47 -16.02 -11.40
CA LYS A 78 17.39 -14.69 -12.02
C LYS A 78 17.93 -13.62 -11.08
N PRO A 79 18.39 -12.47 -11.60
CA PRO A 79 18.79 -11.34 -10.76
C PRO A 79 17.69 -10.94 -9.76
N PHE A 80 18.10 -10.46 -8.59
CA PHE A 80 17.17 -9.97 -7.57
C PHE A 80 16.23 -8.89 -8.14
N LEU A 81 14.97 -8.89 -7.71
CA LEU A 81 13.89 -8.03 -8.23
C LEU A 81 13.54 -8.23 -9.72
N THR A 82 13.95 -9.34 -10.35
CA THR A 82 13.40 -9.69 -11.66
C THR A 82 11.89 -9.91 -11.55
N GLY A 83 11.12 -9.14 -12.33
CA GLY A 83 9.66 -9.24 -12.36
C GLY A 83 9.19 -10.59 -12.89
N LEU A 84 8.57 -11.38 -12.01
CA LEU A 84 7.93 -12.64 -12.35
C LEU A 84 6.44 -12.39 -12.54
N TRP A 85 5.86 -12.97 -13.58
CA TRP A 85 4.46 -12.74 -13.96
C TRP A 85 3.70 -14.05 -14.04
N ILE A 86 2.53 -14.07 -13.42
CA ILE A 86 1.58 -15.19 -13.44
C ILE A 86 0.25 -14.64 -13.98
N LYS A 87 -0.37 -15.39 -14.88
CA LYS A 87 -1.70 -15.09 -15.39
C LYS A 87 -2.71 -15.85 -14.54
N VAL A 88 -3.50 -15.14 -13.75
CA VAL A 88 -4.57 -15.74 -12.94
C VAL A 88 -5.90 -15.44 -13.60
N GLN A 89 -6.70 -16.46 -13.91
CA GLN A 89 -8.07 -16.29 -14.37
C GLN A 89 -8.97 -16.05 -13.16
N VAL A 90 -9.58 -14.86 -13.10
CA VAL A 90 -10.53 -14.50 -12.05
C VAL A 90 -11.93 -14.44 -12.67
N PRO A 91 -12.93 -15.16 -12.13
CA PRO A 91 -14.27 -15.28 -12.74
C PRO A 91 -14.99 -13.96 -13.03
N VAL A 92 -14.66 -12.88 -12.31
CA VAL A 92 -15.31 -11.55 -12.43
C VAL A 92 -14.43 -10.51 -13.13
N PHE A 93 -13.10 -10.65 -13.07
CA PHE A 93 -12.14 -9.63 -13.52
C PHE A 93 -11.33 -10.05 -14.77
N GLY A 94 -11.58 -11.23 -15.32
CA GLY A 94 -10.86 -11.77 -16.48
C GLY A 94 -9.44 -12.25 -16.12
N VAL A 95 -8.51 -12.16 -17.08
CA VAL A 95 -7.11 -12.57 -16.88
C VAL A 95 -6.34 -11.47 -16.18
N LEU A 96 -6.10 -11.63 -14.88
CA LEU A 96 -5.27 -10.73 -14.10
C LEU A 96 -3.80 -11.11 -14.28
N LYS A 97 -2.98 -10.17 -14.78
CA LYS A 97 -1.52 -10.31 -14.82
C LYS A 97 -0.98 -9.90 -13.44
N LEU A 98 -0.88 -10.87 -12.54
CA LEU A 98 -0.30 -10.65 -11.21
C LEU A 98 1.17 -11.04 -11.26
N GLY A 99 2.03 -10.18 -10.73
CA GLY A 99 3.45 -10.46 -10.69
C GLY A 99 4.09 -10.04 -9.38
N THR A 100 5.34 -10.44 -9.18
CA THR A 100 6.15 -9.93 -8.07
C THR A 100 6.24 -8.39 -8.04
N PRO A 101 6.16 -7.64 -9.17
CA PRO A 101 6.05 -6.18 -9.10
C PRO A 101 4.80 -5.68 -8.37
N ALA A 102 3.67 -6.40 -8.44
CA ALA A 102 2.45 -6.04 -7.70
C ALA A 102 2.65 -6.17 -6.18
N LEU A 103 3.37 -7.23 -5.78
CA LEU A 103 3.74 -7.45 -4.38
C LEU A 103 4.74 -6.41 -3.88
N PHE A 104 5.68 -5.98 -4.74
CA PHE A 104 6.59 -4.88 -4.46
C PHE A 104 5.82 -3.57 -4.23
N ASP A 105 4.90 -3.22 -5.12
CA ASP A 105 4.06 -2.02 -5.00
C ASP A 105 3.17 -2.05 -3.75
N LEU A 106 2.65 -3.23 -3.38
CA LEU A 106 1.93 -3.40 -2.10
C LEU A 106 2.85 -3.13 -0.89
N GLY A 107 4.12 -3.53 -0.96
CA GLY A 107 5.12 -3.19 0.04
C GLY A 107 5.34 -1.68 0.14
N VAL A 108 5.55 -1.01 -1.00
CA VAL A 108 5.70 0.45 -1.08
C VAL A 108 4.47 1.16 -0.51
N TYR A 109 3.27 0.68 -0.83
CA TYR A 109 2.01 1.21 -0.31
C TYR A 109 1.97 1.24 1.22
N PHE A 110 2.34 0.12 1.86
CA PHE A 110 2.37 0.06 3.33
C PHE A 110 3.46 0.94 3.93
N VAL A 111 4.64 1.01 3.30
CA VAL A 111 5.72 1.90 3.77
C VAL A 111 5.27 3.36 3.70
N VAL A 112 4.64 3.79 2.61
CA VAL A 112 4.17 5.17 2.46
C VAL A 112 3.06 5.49 3.46
N LEU A 113 2.05 4.62 3.58
CA LEU A 113 0.98 4.79 4.57
C LEU A 113 1.56 4.88 6.00
N GLY A 114 2.41 3.92 6.36
CA GLY A 114 3.06 3.87 7.67
C GLY A 114 3.91 5.11 7.94
N GLY A 115 4.73 5.53 6.98
CA GLY A 115 5.61 6.68 7.12
C GLY A 115 4.86 7.99 7.30
N VAL A 116 3.81 8.22 6.52
CA VAL A 116 2.99 9.44 6.68
C VAL A 116 2.28 9.42 8.04
N MET A 117 1.64 8.31 8.42
CA MET A 117 0.96 8.22 9.71
C MET A 117 1.93 8.34 10.89
N PHE A 118 3.17 7.83 10.76
CA PHE A 118 4.21 7.94 11.78
C PHE A 118 4.62 9.39 12.04
N ILE A 119 4.57 10.26 11.03
CA ILE A 119 4.87 11.69 11.15
C ILE A 119 3.64 12.45 11.68
N PHE A 120 2.46 12.19 11.11
CA PHE A 120 1.27 13.01 11.38
C PHE A 120 0.62 12.73 12.73
N LEU A 121 0.65 11.49 13.23
CA LEU A 121 0.02 11.15 14.51
C LEU A 121 0.65 11.94 15.68
N PRO A 122 1.98 11.90 15.89
CA PRO A 122 2.61 12.71 16.93
C PRO A 122 2.41 14.21 16.74
N LEU A 123 2.50 14.70 15.50
CA LEU A 123 2.38 16.12 15.18
C LEU A 123 1.00 16.71 15.54
N LYS A 124 -0.06 15.90 15.50
CA LYS A 124 -1.44 16.34 15.83
C LYS A 124 -1.74 16.26 17.33
N ASP A 125 -0.97 15.44 18.05
CA ASP A 125 -1.07 15.24 19.49
C ASP A 125 -0.31 16.32 20.29
N GLU A 126 0.58 17.07 19.63
CA GLU A 126 1.19 18.33 20.11
C GLU A 126 0.23 19.52 19.97
#